data_AF-A0ABD1BWQ0-F1
#
_entry.id   AF-A0ABD1BWQ0-F1
#
_cell.length_a   1.000
_cell.length_b   1.000
_cell.length_c   1.000
_cell.angle_alpha   90.00
_cell.angle_beta   90.00
_cell.angle_gamma   90.00
#
_symmetry.space_group_name_H-M   'P 1'
#
loop_
_entity.id
_entity.type
_entity.pdbx_description
1 polymer ?
#
loop_
_entity_poly.entity_id
_entity_poly.type
_entity_poly.pdbx_seq_one_letter_code
_entity_poly.pdbx_strand_id
1 'polypeptide(L)'
;MSSARREGSQETTTTTTTVDGNGSIGGNSHPPAPTTMRANVTTVSCQRLRLNPNNEHRPDNYENLQLDFPNSIYSSLEKYLPPNMLVSSRDEKVKFMTDIMLRHLPHGERSRAQRHRDYRQKIISNYQPLNRELYTLVPTLCFLPSFLKAINENTEESFRSIMSEPAPGIFVFDMLQPGFCEMMLSEVDNFERWVGETKFRIMRPNTMNKYGAVLDDFGLDTMLDKLMEGFIRPVSKVFFNDVGGATLDSHHGFVVEYGQDRDVDLGFHVDDSEVTLNVCLGNQFVGGELFFRGTRCEKHVNTGTKSHEIFDFSHRPGQAVLHRGRHRHGARATTSGHRVNMLLWCRSSVFRELKTHMRDFSSWCGECYCEKQEEKKHSLDALRKRLFKSARGIQA
;
A
#
# COMPACT_ATOMS: atom_id res chain seq x y z
N MET A 1 22.15 49.11 -3.14
CA MET A 1 23.32 48.35 -2.66
C MET A 1 23.23 46.93 -3.19
N SER A 2 24.21 46.57 -4.00
CA SER A 2 24.33 45.35 -4.80
C SER A 2 24.89 44.21 -3.95
N SER A 3 24.38 42.98 -4.11
CA SER A 3 25.20 41.90 -4.67
C SER A 3 24.40 40.59 -4.79
N ALA A 4 24.38 40.07 -6.01
CA ALA A 4 24.04 38.69 -6.37
C ALA A 4 25.34 37.93 -6.72
N ARG A 5 25.43 36.64 -6.39
CA ARG A 5 26.34 35.63 -7.00
C ARG A 5 25.68 34.25 -6.84
N ARG A 6 25.15 33.60 -7.89
CA ARG A 6 25.72 32.89 -9.06
C ARG A 6 26.38 31.54 -8.74
N GLU A 7 25.72 30.50 -9.23
CA GLU A 7 26.19 29.13 -9.52
C GLU A 7 27.22 29.12 -10.67
N GLY A 8 28.03 28.07 -10.73
CA GLY A 8 28.98 27.83 -11.83
C GLY A 8 29.57 26.42 -11.79
N SER A 9 29.25 25.67 -12.85
CA SER A 9 29.63 24.31 -13.25
C SER A 9 31.13 24.14 -13.54
N GLN A 10 31.63 22.90 -13.47
CA GLN A 10 32.93 22.51 -14.06
C GLN A 10 32.76 21.30 -14.98
N GLU A 11 32.93 21.55 -16.27
CA GLU A 11 33.30 20.60 -17.33
C GLU A 11 34.83 20.65 -17.51
N THR A 12 35.45 19.50 -17.74
CA THR A 12 36.86 19.39 -18.18
C THR A 12 36.92 18.77 -19.57
N THR A 13 37.50 19.53 -20.50
CA THR A 13 37.81 19.18 -21.88
C THR A 13 39.29 18.82 -22.00
N THR A 14 39.65 17.78 -22.77
CA THR A 14 40.90 17.83 -23.57
C THR A 14 40.81 16.95 -24.84
N THR A 15 40.84 17.65 -25.97
CA THR A 15 41.27 17.36 -27.35
C THR A 15 42.63 16.64 -27.46
N THR A 16 43.15 16.05 -28.55
CA THR A 16 42.76 15.58 -29.91
C THR A 16 44.08 15.12 -30.53
N THR A 17 44.16 13.98 -31.23
CA THR A 17 45.07 13.82 -32.39
C THR A 17 44.67 12.62 -33.25
N THR A 18 44.45 12.90 -34.53
CA THR A 18 44.22 12.02 -35.68
C THR A 18 45.53 11.66 -36.39
N VAL A 19 45.53 10.61 -37.24
CA VAL A 19 46.04 10.59 -38.64
C VAL A 19 45.96 9.16 -39.25
N ASP A 20 45.22 9.07 -40.37
CA ASP A 20 45.36 8.31 -41.65
C ASP A 20 45.74 6.81 -41.70
N GLY A 21 45.27 5.96 -42.63
CA GLY A 21 44.46 6.16 -43.83
C GLY A 21 44.21 4.86 -44.65
N ASN A 22 43.11 4.88 -45.41
CA ASN A 22 42.78 4.29 -46.73
C ASN A 22 43.30 2.92 -47.22
N GLY A 23 42.39 2.11 -47.81
CA GLY A 23 42.72 1.05 -48.79
C GLY A 23 41.59 0.05 -49.09
N SER A 24 40.97 0.16 -50.27
CA SER A 24 39.92 -0.74 -50.80
C SER A 24 40.46 -1.79 -51.79
N ILE A 25 39.62 -2.80 -52.08
CA ILE A 25 39.50 -3.67 -53.29
C ILE A 25 40.09 -5.10 -53.21
N GLY A 26 39.22 -6.11 -53.45
CA GLY A 26 39.52 -7.20 -54.41
C GLY A 26 39.49 -8.67 -53.97
N GLY A 27 38.36 -9.35 -54.20
CA GLY A 27 38.19 -10.63 -54.94
C GLY A 27 39.07 -11.88 -54.73
N ASN A 28 38.38 -12.97 -54.39
CA ASN A 28 38.48 -14.37 -54.88
C ASN A 28 39.45 -15.44 -54.30
N SER A 29 38.84 -16.62 -54.09
CA SER A 29 39.30 -18.02 -54.25
C SER A 29 39.87 -18.83 -53.07
N HIS A 30 39.22 -19.98 -52.81
CA HIS A 30 39.49 -21.07 -51.83
C HIS A 30 40.76 -21.90 -52.15
N PRO A 31 41.33 -22.65 -51.17
CA PRO A 31 41.02 -24.08 -50.95
C PRO A 31 40.85 -24.49 -49.45
N PRO A 32 40.47 -25.75 -49.13
CA PRO A 32 39.75 -26.10 -47.89
C PRO A 32 40.65 -26.48 -46.71
N ALA A 33 40.14 -26.27 -45.49
CA ALA A 33 40.75 -26.67 -44.23
C ALA A 33 39.83 -27.65 -43.46
N PRO A 34 40.40 -28.51 -42.59
CA PRO A 34 39.89 -29.85 -42.30
C PRO A 34 38.81 -29.90 -41.20
N THR A 35 38.02 -30.96 -41.30
CA THR A 35 36.95 -31.38 -40.39
C THR A 35 37.43 -31.53 -38.95
N THR A 36 36.79 -30.87 -37.99
CA THR A 36 36.78 -31.30 -36.58
C THR A 36 35.55 -30.76 -35.84
N MET A 37 34.59 -31.67 -35.62
CA MET A 37 33.64 -31.81 -34.51
C MET A 37 33.09 -30.51 -33.86
N ARG A 38 31.86 -30.12 -34.24
CA ARG A 38 31.02 -29.20 -33.46
C ARG A 38 30.58 -29.89 -32.16
N ALA A 39 31.01 -29.33 -31.03
CA ALA A 39 30.35 -29.55 -29.75
C ALA A 39 28.96 -28.86 -29.78
N ASN A 40 27.92 -29.63 -29.46
CA ASN A 40 26.56 -29.14 -29.35
C ASN A 40 26.45 -28.08 -28.24
N VAL A 41 26.22 -26.84 -28.63
CA VAL A 41 25.69 -25.82 -27.73
C VAL A 41 24.28 -26.25 -27.36
N THR A 42 24.09 -26.76 -26.14
CA THR A 42 22.77 -27.06 -25.60
C THR A 42 22.01 -25.75 -25.44
N THR A 43 21.06 -25.50 -26.33
CA THR A 43 20.09 -24.42 -26.22
C THR A 43 19.31 -24.59 -24.92
N VAL A 44 19.49 -23.66 -23.98
CA VAL A 44 18.63 -23.51 -22.81
C VAL A 44 17.21 -23.30 -23.33
N SER A 45 16.34 -24.30 -23.15
CA SER A 45 14.95 -24.20 -23.60
C SER A 45 14.29 -23.01 -22.90
N CYS A 46 13.70 -22.13 -23.70
CA CYS A 46 13.01 -20.96 -23.18
C CYS A 46 11.73 -21.43 -22.47
N GLN A 47 11.82 -21.69 -21.17
CA GLN A 47 10.71 -22.07 -20.31
C GLN A 47 9.69 -20.91 -20.24
N ARG A 48 8.69 -20.95 -21.13
CA ARG A 48 7.64 -19.94 -21.29
C ARG A 48 6.26 -20.54 -21.05
N LEU A 49 5.34 -19.68 -20.62
CA LEU A 49 3.91 -19.99 -20.55
C LEU A 49 3.34 -20.15 -21.96
N ARG A 50 2.26 -20.93 -22.06
CA ARG A 50 1.41 -21.01 -23.25
C ARG A 50 0.65 -19.71 -23.41
N LEU A 51 0.33 -19.36 -24.66
CA LEU A 51 -0.47 -18.17 -24.97
C LEU A 51 -1.93 -18.33 -24.50
N ASN A 52 -2.47 -19.55 -24.62
CA ASN A 52 -3.85 -19.88 -24.28
C ASN A 52 -3.91 -20.85 -23.09
N PRO A 53 -4.86 -20.67 -22.16
CA PRO A 53 -5.01 -21.56 -21.02
C PRO A 53 -5.50 -22.95 -21.45
N ASN A 54 -5.10 -23.97 -20.70
CA ASN A 54 -5.72 -25.28 -20.76
C ASN A 54 -6.97 -25.30 -19.88
N ASN A 55 -8.15 -25.14 -20.49
CA ASN A 55 -9.43 -25.09 -19.78
C ASN A 55 -9.87 -26.46 -19.21
N GLU A 56 -9.31 -27.56 -19.71
CA GLU A 56 -9.58 -28.91 -19.20
C GLU A 56 -8.71 -29.26 -17.98
N HIS A 57 -7.64 -28.49 -17.75
CA HIS A 57 -6.74 -28.69 -16.61
C HIS A 57 -7.35 -28.14 -15.32
N ARG A 58 -7.35 -28.96 -14.27
CA ARG A 58 -7.69 -28.54 -12.91
C ARG A 58 -6.38 -28.21 -12.16
N PRO A 59 -6.16 -26.95 -11.75
CA PRO A 59 -4.99 -26.57 -10.99
C PRO A 59 -4.92 -27.31 -9.66
N ASP A 60 -3.69 -27.49 -9.16
CA ASP A 60 -3.46 -28.01 -7.82
C ASP A 60 -3.95 -27.02 -6.74
N ASN A 61 -4.19 -27.53 -5.54
CA ASN A 61 -4.45 -26.69 -4.37
C ASN A 61 -3.12 -26.19 -3.79
N TYR A 62 -2.98 -24.87 -3.71
CA TYR A 62 -1.81 -24.16 -3.18
C TYR A 62 -2.04 -23.52 -1.80
N GLU A 63 -3.25 -23.57 -1.25
CA GLU A 63 -3.62 -22.86 -0.01
C GLU A 63 -2.81 -23.29 1.22
N ASN A 64 -2.23 -24.49 1.19
CA ASN A 64 -1.42 -25.02 2.28
C ASN A 64 0.09 -24.75 2.13
N LEU A 65 0.51 -23.98 1.13
CA LEU A 65 1.91 -23.63 0.90
C LEU A 65 2.19 -22.17 1.29
N GLN A 66 3.37 -21.93 1.84
CA GLN A 66 3.89 -20.58 2.05
C GLN A 66 4.61 -20.14 0.77
N LEU A 67 3.92 -19.38 -0.09
CA LEU A 67 4.39 -19.00 -1.42
C LEU A 67 4.81 -17.53 -1.50
N ASP A 68 5.66 -17.22 -2.48
CA ASP A 68 6.17 -15.86 -2.74
C ASP A 68 5.11 -14.92 -3.34
N PHE A 69 4.02 -15.47 -3.88
CA PHE A 69 2.92 -14.76 -4.51
C PHE A 69 1.57 -15.34 -4.03
N PRO A 70 0.44 -14.61 -4.15
CA PRO A 70 -0.86 -15.13 -3.77
C PRO A 70 -1.20 -16.47 -4.45
N ASN A 71 -1.79 -17.40 -3.68
CA ASN A 71 -2.15 -18.75 -4.14
C ASN A 71 -3.03 -18.75 -5.40
N SER A 72 -3.93 -17.76 -5.52
CA SER A 72 -4.79 -17.56 -6.69
C SER A 72 -4.01 -17.30 -7.99
N ILE A 73 -2.83 -16.68 -7.89
CA ILE A 73 -1.94 -16.47 -9.05
C ILE A 73 -1.39 -17.81 -9.51
N TYR A 74 -0.93 -18.67 -8.60
CA TYR A 74 -0.46 -20.02 -8.95
C TYR A 74 -1.57 -20.86 -9.59
N SER A 75 -2.76 -20.91 -8.99
CA SER A 75 -3.90 -21.63 -9.58
C SER A 75 -4.28 -21.09 -10.97
N SER A 76 -4.19 -19.78 -11.18
CA SER A 76 -4.49 -19.16 -12.48
C SER A 76 -3.40 -19.43 -13.51
N LEU A 77 -2.14 -19.30 -13.10
CA LEU A 77 -0.96 -19.45 -13.96
C LEU A 77 -0.70 -20.90 -14.35
N GLU A 78 -1.10 -21.86 -13.50
CA GLU A 78 -0.92 -23.28 -13.76
C GLU A 78 -1.58 -23.71 -15.08
N LYS A 79 -2.74 -23.14 -15.40
CA LYS A 79 -3.46 -23.41 -16.67
C LYS A 79 -2.66 -23.03 -17.91
N TYR A 80 -1.67 -22.16 -17.77
CA TYR A 80 -0.81 -21.69 -18.85
C TYR A 80 0.53 -22.45 -18.89
N LEU A 81 0.76 -23.43 -18.01
CA LEU A 81 1.98 -24.23 -18.06
C LEU A 81 2.06 -25.09 -19.33
N PRO A 82 3.28 -25.32 -19.85
CA PRO A 82 3.47 -26.24 -20.97
C PRO A 82 3.11 -27.68 -20.56
N PRO A 83 2.70 -28.55 -21.50
CA PRO A 83 2.19 -29.89 -21.18
C PRO A 83 3.10 -30.76 -20.31
N ASN A 84 4.42 -30.63 -20.51
CA ASN A 84 5.42 -31.35 -19.72
C ASN A 84 5.51 -30.87 -18.26
N MET A 85 5.15 -29.60 -17.97
CA MET A 85 5.10 -29.06 -16.61
C MET A 85 3.76 -29.30 -15.92
N LEU A 86 2.67 -29.43 -16.68
CA LEU A 86 1.34 -29.73 -16.11
C LEU A 86 1.29 -31.08 -15.40
N VAL A 87 2.11 -32.04 -15.85
CA VAL A 87 2.22 -33.39 -15.26
C VAL A 87 3.31 -33.50 -14.20
N SER A 88 4.08 -32.44 -13.95
CA SER A 88 5.13 -32.41 -12.94
C SER A 88 4.55 -32.39 -11.52
N SER A 89 5.42 -32.58 -10.52
CA SER A 89 5.00 -32.44 -9.13
C SER A 89 4.57 -31.01 -8.80
N ARG A 90 3.72 -30.87 -7.79
CA ARG A 90 3.23 -29.57 -7.31
C ARG A 90 4.38 -28.61 -6.96
N ASP A 91 5.44 -29.11 -6.33
CA ASP A 91 6.60 -28.29 -5.93
C ASP A 91 7.41 -27.81 -7.15
N GLU A 92 7.54 -28.65 -8.18
CA GLU A 92 8.19 -28.26 -9.45
C GLU A 92 7.37 -27.23 -10.21
N LYS A 93 6.04 -27.37 -10.23
CA LYS A 93 5.13 -26.36 -10.81
C LYS A 93 5.27 -25.02 -10.09
N VAL A 94 5.25 -25.02 -8.75
CA VAL A 94 5.47 -23.81 -7.93
C VAL A 94 6.79 -23.16 -8.28
N LYS A 95 7.89 -23.92 -8.31
CA LYS A 95 9.21 -23.38 -8.65
C LYS A 95 9.22 -22.76 -10.04
N PHE A 96 8.67 -23.45 -11.03
CA PHE A 96 8.60 -22.96 -12.41
C PHE A 96 7.78 -21.67 -12.55
N MET A 97 6.59 -21.64 -11.94
CA MET A 97 5.71 -20.47 -11.92
C MET A 97 6.38 -19.28 -11.21
N THR A 98 7.02 -19.54 -10.07
CA THR A 98 7.77 -18.53 -9.30
C THR A 98 8.90 -17.94 -10.13
N ASP A 99 9.70 -18.77 -10.81
CA ASP A 99 10.78 -18.33 -11.67
C ASP A 99 10.30 -17.48 -12.86
N ILE A 100 9.11 -17.76 -13.40
CA ILE A 100 8.49 -16.95 -14.45
C ILE A 100 8.04 -15.60 -13.89
N MET A 101 7.30 -15.59 -12.79
CA MET A 101 6.82 -14.34 -12.17
C MET A 101 7.98 -13.44 -11.76
N LEU A 102 9.01 -14.01 -11.12
CA LEU A 102 10.24 -13.30 -10.78
C LEU A 102 10.93 -12.74 -12.03
N ARG A 103 11.00 -13.49 -13.15
CA ARG A 103 11.64 -12.97 -14.38
C ARG A 103 11.00 -11.71 -14.94
N HIS A 104 9.70 -11.52 -14.73
CA HIS A 104 8.96 -10.37 -15.24
C HIS A 104 8.95 -9.18 -14.26
N LEU A 105 9.41 -9.37 -13.02
CA LEU A 105 9.71 -8.28 -12.10
C LEU A 105 11.01 -7.58 -12.53
N PRO A 106 11.06 -6.23 -12.55
CA PRO A 106 12.30 -5.47 -12.71
C PRO A 106 13.38 -5.99 -11.75
N HIS A 107 14.64 -6.10 -12.21
CA HIS A 107 15.72 -6.71 -11.41
C HIS A 107 15.87 -6.05 -10.02
N GLY A 108 15.71 -4.73 -9.95
CA GLY A 108 15.76 -3.98 -8.68
C GLY A 108 14.64 -4.38 -7.70
N GLU A 109 13.44 -4.69 -8.19
CA GLU A 109 12.30 -5.10 -7.35
C GLU A 109 12.48 -6.51 -6.80
N ARG A 110 12.99 -7.44 -7.62
CA ARG A 110 13.34 -8.80 -7.15
C ARG A 110 14.35 -8.78 -6.03
N SER A 111 15.45 -8.05 -6.21
CA SER A 111 16.50 -7.97 -5.19
C SER A 111 15.98 -7.30 -3.92
N ARG A 112 15.06 -6.32 -4.03
CA ARG A 112 14.42 -5.70 -2.87
C ARG A 112 13.51 -6.68 -2.13
N ALA A 113 12.65 -7.40 -2.83
CA ALA A 113 11.75 -8.40 -2.24
C ALA A 113 12.54 -9.51 -1.52
N GLN A 114 13.59 -10.05 -2.16
CA GLN A 114 14.43 -11.06 -1.54
C GLN A 114 15.12 -10.53 -0.27
N ARG A 115 15.75 -9.35 -0.33
CA ARG A 115 16.38 -8.75 0.84
C ARG A 115 15.39 -8.52 1.99
N HIS A 116 14.16 -8.13 1.66
CA HIS A 116 13.11 -7.93 2.66
C HIS A 116 12.70 -9.26 3.32
N ARG A 117 12.54 -10.33 2.53
CA ARG A 117 12.28 -11.68 3.05
C ARG A 117 13.41 -12.17 3.96
N ASP A 118 14.67 -12.05 3.51
CA ASP A 118 15.83 -12.47 4.30
C ASP A 118 15.93 -11.69 5.61
N TYR A 119 15.59 -10.40 5.58
CA TYR A 119 15.52 -9.54 6.75
C TYR A 119 14.44 -10.01 7.73
N ARG A 120 13.20 -10.23 7.27
CA ARG A 120 12.10 -10.73 8.12
C ARG A 120 12.42 -12.10 8.70
N GLN A 121 12.97 -13.00 7.90
CA GLN A 121 13.34 -14.35 8.36
C GLN A 121 14.39 -14.30 9.47
N LYS A 122 15.35 -13.38 9.40
CA LYS A 122 16.33 -13.18 10.47
C LYS A 122 15.66 -12.72 11.76
N ILE A 123 14.70 -11.81 11.70
CA ILE A 123 13.95 -11.38 12.88
C ILE A 123 13.18 -12.57 13.47
N ILE A 124 12.36 -13.24 12.66
CA ILE A 124 11.52 -14.37 13.09
C ILE A 124 12.36 -15.49 13.73
N SER A 125 13.58 -15.72 13.25
CA SER A 125 14.45 -16.79 13.78
C SER A 125 15.18 -16.42 15.07
N ASN A 126 15.25 -15.14 15.44
CA ASN A 126 16.05 -14.66 16.58
C ASN A 126 15.23 -13.93 17.66
N TYR A 127 14.06 -13.40 17.30
CA TYR A 127 13.14 -12.75 18.22
C TYR A 127 12.23 -13.80 18.88
N GLN A 128 12.01 -13.68 20.19
CA GLN A 128 11.06 -14.51 20.93
C GLN A 128 9.81 -13.70 21.26
N PRO A 129 8.65 -14.06 20.69
CA PRO A 129 7.39 -13.39 21.00
C PRO A 129 7.01 -13.52 22.48
N LEU A 130 6.51 -12.43 23.06
CA LEU A 130 6.04 -12.40 24.45
C LEU A 130 4.60 -12.93 24.53
N ASN A 131 3.74 -12.44 23.65
CA ASN A 131 2.30 -12.74 23.60
C ASN A 131 1.99 -13.56 22.33
N ARG A 132 2.22 -14.87 22.38
CA ARG A 132 1.98 -15.77 21.23
C ARG A 132 0.54 -15.75 20.72
N GLU A 133 -0.41 -15.37 21.57
CA GLU A 133 -1.82 -15.23 21.22
C GLU A 133 -2.06 -14.11 20.20
N LEU A 134 -1.19 -13.10 20.11
CA LEU A 134 -1.31 -12.04 19.09
C LEU A 134 -1.07 -12.55 17.67
N TYR A 135 -0.34 -13.64 17.52
CA TYR A 135 0.04 -14.22 16.23
C TYR A 135 -1.08 -15.05 15.61
N THR A 136 -2.12 -15.33 16.39
CA THR A 136 -3.34 -16.00 15.94
C THR A 136 -4.51 -15.06 16.20
N LEU A 137 -5.20 -14.63 15.13
CA LEU A 137 -6.39 -13.81 15.30
C LEU A 137 -7.52 -14.63 15.95
N VAL A 138 -7.68 -14.52 17.27
CA VAL A 138 -8.83 -15.06 18.02
C VAL A 138 -9.82 -13.91 18.25
N PRO A 139 -10.93 -13.83 17.47
CA PRO A 139 -11.73 -12.61 17.41
C PRO A 139 -12.30 -12.17 18.75
N THR A 140 -12.70 -13.10 19.62
CA THR A 140 -13.26 -12.83 20.94
C THR A 140 -12.28 -12.26 21.95
N LEU A 141 -10.98 -12.51 21.76
CA LEU A 141 -9.91 -11.91 22.57
C LEU A 141 -9.50 -10.53 22.03
N CYS A 142 -9.65 -10.32 20.72
CA CYS A 142 -9.22 -9.09 20.05
C CYS A 142 -10.27 -7.98 20.13
N PHE A 143 -11.54 -8.32 19.89
CA PHE A 143 -12.56 -7.33 19.56
C PHE A 143 -13.69 -7.24 20.59
N LEU A 144 -14.29 -6.06 20.68
CA LEU A 144 -15.49 -5.84 21.48
C LEU A 144 -16.67 -6.69 20.96
N PRO A 145 -17.57 -7.20 21.84
CA PRO A 145 -18.68 -8.04 21.41
C PRO A 145 -19.65 -7.32 20.45
N SER A 146 -19.85 -6.02 20.65
CA SER A 146 -20.66 -5.17 19.76
C SER A 146 -20.06 -5.11 18.35
N PHE A 147 -18.75 -4.95 18.24
CA PHE A 147 -18.03 -4.95 16.97
C PHE A 147 -18.17 -6.31 16.27
N LEU A 148 -17.91 -7.41 16.97
CA LEU A 148 -18.06 -8.76 16.42
C LEU A 148 -19.47 -9.05 15.93
N LYS A 149 -20.49 -8.64 16.69
CA LYS A 149 -21.89 -8.80 16.30
C LYS A 149 -22.16 -8.07 14.98
N ALA A 150 -21.74 -6.81 14.87
CA ALA A 150 -21.95 -6.04 13.64
C ALA A 150 -21.26 -6.68 12.42
N ILE A 151 -20.02 -7.17 12.60
CA ILE A 151 -19.25 -7.87 11.56
C ILE A 151 -19.92 -9.19 11.15
N ASN A 152 -20.47 -9.95 12.09
CA ASN A 152 -21.16 -11.21 11.80
C ASN A 152 -22.50 -10.99 11.08
N GLU A 153 -23.24 -9.93 11.42
CA GLU A 153 -24.47 -9.54 10.71
C GLU A 153 -24.16 -9.03 9.31
N ASN A 154 -23.03 -8.34 9.14
CA ASN A 154 -22.47 -7.91 7.85
C ASN A 154 -23.45 -7.10 6.98
N THR A 155 -24.19 -6.18 7.59
CA THR A 155 -25.07 -5.24 6.88
C THR A 155 -24.66 -3.79 7.12
N GLU A 156 -25.11 -2.89 6.26
CA GLU A 156 -24.87 -1.46 6.45
C GLU A 156 -25.50 -0.97 7.76
N GLU A 157 -26.69 -1.45 8.12
CA GLU A 157 -27.38 -1.11 9.36
C GLU A 157 -26.60 -1.58 10.59
N SER A 158 -26.06 -2.81 10.55
CA SER A 158 -25.28 -3.36 11.67
C SER A 158 -23.99 -2.55 11.89
N PHE A 159 -23.29 -2.17 10.82
CA PHE A 159 -22.12 -1.30 10.91
C PHE A 159 -22.48 0.10 11.43
N ARG A 160 -23.53 0.73 10.88
CA ARG A 160 -23.99 2.05 11.32
C ARG A 160 -24.46 2.06 12.78
N SER A 161 -24.85 0.92 13.34
CA SER A 161 -25.23 0.83 14.75
C SER A 161 -24.06 1.00 15.72
N ILE A 162 -22.83 0.74 15.29
CA ILE A 162 -21.61 0.84 16.11
C ILE A 162 -20.64 1.95 15.67
N MET A 163 -20.82 2.49 14.45
CA MET A 163 -19.93 3.50 13.87
C MET A 163 -20.59 4.87 13.82
N SER A 164 -19.85 5.90 14.21
CA SER A 164 -20.20 7.29 13.97
C SER A 164 -19.38 7.86 12.80
N GLU A 165 -19.98 8.78 12.03
CA GLU A 165 -19.28 9.54 10.98
C GLU A 165 -19.24 11.02 11.36
N PRO A 166 -18.34 11.44 12.27
CA PRO A 166 -18.29 12.82 12.75
C PRO A 166 -17.88 13.84 11.69
N ALA A 167 -17.24 13.38 10.60
CA ALA A 167 -16.93 14.18 9.42
C ALA A 167 -16.98 13.28 8.17
N PRO A 168 -17.30 13.84 6.99
CA PRO A 168 -17.48 13.04 5.77
C PRO A 168 -16.29 12.11 5.47
N GLY A 169 -16.57 10.81 5.41
CA GLY A 169 -15.59 9.76 5.13
C GLY A 169 -14.60 9.47 6.25
N ILE A 170 -14.89 9.88 7.49
CA ILE A 170 -14.14 9.52 8.70
C ILE A 170 -15.10 8.76 9.62
N PHE A 171 -14.87 7.46 9.79
CA PHE A 171 -15.68 6.61 10.66
C PHE A 171 -14.94 6.33 11.96
N VAL A 172 -15.64 6.43 13.08
CA VAL A 172 -15.09 6.23 14.42
C VAL A 172 -15.93 5.21 15.17
N PHE A 173 -15.28 4.22 15.77
CA PHE A 173 -15.94 3.14 16.51
C PHE A 173 -15.02 2.48 17.54
N ASP A 174 -15.61 1.95 18.61
CA ASP A 174 -14.88 1.16 19.59
C ASP A 174 -14.67 -0.25 19.03
N MET A 175 -13.42 -0.71 19.00
CA MET A 175 -13.04 -1.90 18.25
C MET A 175 -12.33 -2.94 19.10
N LEU A 176 -11.24 -2.56 19.78
CA LEU A 176 -10.36 -3.50 20.45
C LEU A 176 -10.72 -3.67 21.93
N GLN A 177 -10.54 -4.89 22.44
CA GLN A 177 -10.55 -5.15 23.87
C GLN A 177 -9.36 -4.47 24.55
N PRO A 178 -9.51 -3.97 25.79
CA PRO A 178 -8.40 -3.40 26.56
C PRO A 178 -7.24 -4.39 26.73
N GLY A 179 -7.53 -5.67 27.02
CA GLY A 179 -6.50 -6.70 27.17
C GLY A 179 -5.71 -6.95 25.87
N PHE A 180 -6.35 -6.83 24.71
CA PHE A 180 -5.63 -6.90 23.43
C PHE A 180 -4.70 -5.69 23.22
N CYS A 181 -5.15 -4.48 23.62
CA CYS A 181 -4.31 -3.29 23.56
C CYS A 181 -3.06 -3.45 24.43
N GLU A 182 -3.21 -3.97 25.65
CA GLU A 182 -2.10 -4.24 26.57
C GLU A 182 -1.12 -5.31 26.03
N MET A 183 -1.64 -6.39 25.45
CA MET A 183 -0.80 -7.40 24.78
C MET A 183 -0.01 -6.79 23.63
N MET A 184 -0.67 -6.02 22.74
CA MET A 184 0.01 -5.36 21.62
C MET A 184 1.10 -4.38 22.09
N LEU A 185 0.82 -3.57 23.11
CA LEU A 185 1.80 -2.65 23.68
C LEU A 185 3.01 -3.40 24.25
N SER A 186 2.78 -4.42 25.08
CA SER A 186 3.86 -5.19 25.69
C SER A 186 4.69 -5.98 24.67
N GLU A 187 4.08 -6.45 23.59
CA GLU A 187 4.78 -7.10 22.48
C GLU A 187 5.70 -6.13 21.74
N VAL A 188 5.21 -4.93 21.41
CA VAL A 188 6.02 -3.89 20.75
C VAL A 188 7.18 -3.46 21.65
N ASP A 189 6.94 -3.25 22.94
CA ASP A 189 7.98 -2.94 23.92
C ASP A 189 9.02 -4.07 24.04
N ASN A 190 8.58 -5.33 23.97
CA ASN A 190 9.47 -6.49 23.95
C ASN A 190 10.34 -6.53 22.70
N PHE A 191 9.75 -6.25 21.55
CA PHE A 191 10.46 -6.18 20.28
C PHE A 191 11.52 -5.06 20.28
N GLU A 192 11.16 -3.84 20.67
CA GLU A 192 12.10 -2.71 20.73
C GLU A 192 13.23 -2.95 21.75
N ARG A 193 12.94 -3.59 22.89
CA ARG A 193 13.98 -3.99 23.86
C ARG A 193 14.97 -4.98 23.25
N TRP A 194 14.46 -6.02 22.59
CA TRP A 194 15.29 -7.00 21.90
C TRP A 194 16.16 -6.34 20.81
N VAL A 195 15.59 -5.40 20.04
CA VAL A 195 16.33 -4.60 19.05
C VAL A 195 17.48 -3.82 19.70
N GLY A 196 17.21 -3.16 20.84
CA GLY A 196 18.21 -2.40 21.59
C GLY A 196 19.35 -3.28 22.15
N GLU A 197 19.01 -4.42 22.74
CA GLU A 197 19.96 -5.36 23.35
C GLU A 197 20.84 -6.04 22.31
N THR A 198 20.25 -6.49 21.20
CA THR A 198 20.97 -7.17 20.11
C THR A 198 21.63 -6.21 19.14
N LYS A 199 21.30 -4.91 19.22
CA LYS A 199 21.68 -3.88 18.24
C LYS A 199 21.26 -4.26 16.81
N PHE A 200 20.16 -4.99 16.66
CA PHE A 200 19.65 -5.41 15.36
C PHE A 200 19.15 -4.18 14.60
N ARG A 201 19.47 -4.08 13.30
CA ARG A 201 19.00 -2.96 12.48
C ARG A 201 17.63 -3.28 11.89
N ILE A 202 16.61 -2.56 12.34
CA ILE A 202 15.24 -2.68 11.83
C ILE A 202 14.88 -1.60 10.81
N MET A 203 13.87 -1.87 9.99
CA MET A 203 13.19 -0.87 9.18
C MET A 203 12.20 -0.09 10.05
N ARG A 204 12.11 1.22 9.83
CA ARG A 204 11.16 2.07 10.55
C ARG A 204 9.80 2.11 9.85
N PRO A 205 8.71 2.38 10.58
CA PRO A 205 7.33 2.21 10.09
C PRO A 205 7.02 2.89 8.76
N ASN A 206 7.53 4.12 8.60
CA ASN A 206 7.45 4.89 7.38
C ASN A 206 8.58 5.95 7.35
N THR A 207 8.62 6.78 6.31
CA THR A 207 9.64 7.82 6.14
C THR A 207 9.49 9.03 7.06
N MET A 208 8.36 9.15 7.75
CA MET A 208 8.03 10.27 8.63
C MET A 208 8.17 9.94 10.12
N ASN A 209 8.18 8.66 10.49
CA ASN A 209 8.28 8.19 11.88
C ASN A 209 9.66 7.59 12.17
N LYS A 210 10.27 8.05 13.26
CA LYS A 210 11.55 7.52 13.76
C LYS A 210 11.35 6.39 14.76
N TYR A 211 10.19 6.34 15.41
CA TYR A 211 9.87 5.39 16.46
C TYR A 211 8.65 4.53 16.12
N GLY A 212 8.60 3.35 16.72
CA GLY A 212 7.66 2.29 16.42
C GLY A 212 8.24 1.21 15.49
N ALA A 213 7.41 0.21 15.20
CA ALA A 213 7.79 -1.03 14.54
C ALA A 213 6.80 -1.42 13.43
N VAL A 214 7.32 -2.06 12.38
CA VAL A 214 6.50 -2.74 11.36
C VAL A 214 6.09 -4.10 11.91
N LEU A 215 4.79 -4.37 12.01
CA LEU A 215 4.25 -5.55 12.70
C LEU A 215 4.54 -6.85 11.92
N ASP A 216 4.52 -6.78 10.60
CA ASP A 216 4.85 -7.89 9.70
C ASP A 216 6.28 -8.41 9.93
N ASP A 217 7.21 -7.52 10.31
CA ASP A 217 8.64 -7.84 10.42
C ASP A 217 8.92 -8.90 11.49
N PHE A 218 8.12 -8.91 12.55
CA PHE A 218 8.26 -9.83 13.67
C PHE A 218 7.11 -10.82 13.77
N GLY A 219 6.38 -11.04 12.65
CA GLY A 219 5.53 -12.22 12.42
C GLY A 219 4.03 -12.03 12.61
N LEU A 220 3.51 -10.80 12.67
CA LEU A 220 2.07 -10.53 12.80
C LEU A 220 1.32 -10.48 11.46
N ASP A 221 1.99 -10.69 10.33
CA ASP A 221 1.42 -10.61 8.98
C ASP A 221 0.15 -11.46 8.80
N THR A 222 0.18 -12.72 9.26
CA THR A 222 -0.97 -13.64 9.16
C THR A 222 -2.17 -13.15 9.98
N MET A 223 -1.92 -12.52 11.14
CA MET A 223 -2.99 -11.94 11.95
C MET A 223 -3.59 -10.72 11.26
N LEU A 224 -2.74 -9.87 10.71
CA LEU A 224 -3.13 -8.64 10.00
C LEU A 224 -3.85 -8.91 8.68
N ASP A 225 -3.48 -9.97 7.96
CA ASP A 225 -4.23 -10.46 6.80
C ASP A 225 -5.66 -10.82 7.18
N LYS A 226 -5.85 -11.62 8.24
CA LYS A 226 -7.17 -11.98 8.74
C LYS A 226 -7.96 -10.77 9.22
N LEU A 227 -7.29 -9.81 9.87
CA LEU A 227 -7.90 -8.54 10.30
C LEU A 227 -8.42 -7.76 9.08
N MET A 228 -7.57 -7.58 8.06
CA MET A 228 -7.95 -6.89 6.82
C MET A 228 -9.12 -7.60 6.12
N GLU A 229 -8.98 -8.89 5.85
CA GLU A 229 -9.92 -9.65 5.03
C GLU A 229 -11.27 -9.87 5.71
N GLY A 230 -11.25 -10.21 7.00
CA GLY A 230 -12.41 -10.63 7.76
C GLY A 230 -13.17 -9.49 8.45
N PHE A 231 -12.51 -8.36 8.72
CA PHE A 231 -13.09 -7.29 9.54
C PHE A 231 -13.06 -5.93 8.85
N ILE A 232 -11.95 -5.56 8.19
CA ILE A 232 -11.84 -4.23 7.57
C ILE A 232 -12.46 -4.19 6.17
N ARG A 233 -12.25 -5.22 5.35
CA ARG A 233 -12.81 -5.30 3.98
C ARG A 233 -14.34 -5.32 3.96
N PRO A 234 -15.07 -6.02 4.85
CA PRO A 234 -16.53 -5.95 4.90
C PRO A 234 -17.07 -4.54 5.13
N VAL A 235 -16.50 -3.83 6.11
CA VAL A 235 -16.84 -2.43 6.40
C VAL A 235 -16.46 -1.53 5.21
N SER A 236 -15.28 -1.76 4.64
CA SER A 236 -14.76 -0.94 3.54
C SER A 236 -15.55 -1.10 2.25
N LYS A 237 -16.10 -2.30 2.00
CA LYS A 237 -17.00 -2.55 0.88
C LYS A 237 -18.24 -1.64 0.92
N VAL A 238 -18.74 -1.31 2.11
CA VAL A 238 -19.93 -0.47 2.30
C VAL A 238 -19.57 1.01 2.20
N PHE A 239 -18.60 1.48 2.98
CA PHE A 239 -18.34 2.92 3.14
C PHE A 239 -17.27 3.51 2.21
N PHE A 240 -16.48 2.66 1.55
CA PHE A 240 -15.33 3.06 0.74
C PHE A 240 -15.32 2.37 -0.64
N ASN A 241 -16.51 2.10 -1.19
CA ASN A 241 -16.65 1.47 -2.51
C ASN A 241 -15.99 2.29 -3.65
N ASP A 242 -15.95 3.61 -3.48
CA ASP A 242 -15.41 4.60 -4.42
C ASP A 242 -13.88 4.59 -4.49
N VAL A 243 -13.23 3.95 -3.52
CA VAL A 243 -11.77 3.78 -3.45
C VAL A 243 -11.35 2.31 -3.41
N GLY A 244 -12.18 1.38 -3.89
CA GLY A 244 -11.82 -0.04 -3.96
C GLY A 244 -11.88 -0.78 -2.63
N GLY A 245 -12.68 -0.31 -1.67
CA GLY A 245 -12.82 -0.94 -0.36
C GLY A 245 -13.31 -2.41 -0.39
N ALA A 246 -13.94 -2.84 -1.49
CA ALA A 246 -14.36 -4.23 -1.69
C ALA A 246 -13.23 -5.16 -2.17
N THR A 247 -12.14 -4.60 -2.68
CA THR A 247 -11.05 -5.31 -3.37
C THR A 247 -9.71 -5.12 -2.68
N LEU A 248 -9.74 -4.86 -1.36
CA LEU A 248 -8.54 -4.79 -0.53
C LEU A 248 -7.86 -6.16 -0.49
N ASP A 249 -6.56 -6.20 -0.81
CA ASP A 249 -5.78 -7.41 -1.07
C ASP A 249 -4.34 -7.37 -0.53
N SER A 250 -3.91 -6.25 0.03
CA SER A 250 -2.60 -6.12 0.66
C SER A 250 -2.63 -5.09 1.77
N HIS A 251 -1.76 -5.27 2.76
CA HIS A 251 -1.69 -4.38 3.91
C HIS A 251 -0.26 -3.91 4.20
N HIS A 252 -0.12 -2.89 5.04
CA HIS A 252 1.12 -2.53 5.72
C HIS A 252 0.74 -2.17 7.16
N GLY A 253 1.01 -3.08 8.09
CA GLY A 253 0.67 -2.94 9.50
C GLY A 253 1.86 -2.45 10.30
N PHE A 254 1.67 -1.39 11.09
CA PHE A 254 2.75 -0.82 11.89
C PHE A 254 2.21 -0.10 13.11
N VAL A 255 3.10 0.11 14.08
CA VAL A 255 2.85 0.94 15.25
C VAL A 255 3.71 2.19 15.18
N VAL A 256 3.15 3.31 15.61
CA VAL A 256 3.85 4.58 15.80
C VAL A 256 3.77 5.00 17.25
N GLU A 257 4.86 5.60 17.75
CA GLU A 257 5.02 6.03 19.13
C GLU A 257 5.28 7.53 19.18
N TYR A 258 4.51 8.27 20.00
CA TYR A 258 4.68 9.69 20.24
C TYR A 258 4.84 10.02 21.72
N GLY A 259 5.69 11.01 22.04
CA GLY A 259 6.02 11.39 23.41
C GLY A 259 7.31 12.21 23.50
N GLN A 260 7.72 12.56 24.72
CA GLN A 260 8.85 13.48 24.99
C GLN A 260 10.22 12.96 24.47
N ASP A 261 10.42 11.64 24.48
CA ASP A 261 11.63 10.96 23.96
C ASP A 261 11.32 10.11 22.71
N ARG A 262 10.29 10.52 21.95
CA ARG A 262 9.78 9.85 20.74
C ARG A 262 9.49 10.90 19.67
N ASP A 263 8.72 10.54 18.64
CA ASP A 263 8.21 11.54 17.71
C ASP A 263 7.23 12.46 18.46
N VAL A 264 7.29 13.78 18.22
CA VAL A 264 6.44 14.73 18.96
C VAL A 264 5.10 14.89 18.25
N ASP A 265 5.13 15.02 16.93
CA ASP A 265 3.97 15.19 16.05
C ASP A 265 4.16 14.39 14.75
N LEU A 266 3.13 14.43 13.89
CA LEU A 266 3.24 13.95 12.53
C LEU A 266 2.70 15.02 11.58
N GLY A 267 3.59 15.50 10.70
CA GLY A 267 3.29 16.56 9.75
C GLY A 267 2.13 16.21 8.81
N PHE A 268 1.65 17.23 8.10
CA PHE A 268 0.53 17.08 7.17
C PHE A 268 0.86 16.16 5.99
N HIS A 269 0.07 15.10 5.79
CA HIS A 269 0.32 14.07 4.78
C HIS A 269 -0.97 13.37 4.30
N VAL A 270 -0.77 12.39 3.42
CA VAL A 270 -1.76 11.37 3.02
C VAL A 270 -1.10 10.01 3.16
N ASP A 271 -1.90 8.97 3.31
CA ASP A 271 -1.40 7.60 3.38
C ASP A 271 -1.26 6.99 1.99
N ASP A 272 -0.29 6.09 1.85
CA ASP A 272 -0.20 5.18 0.70
C ASP A 272 -1.17 3.99 0.90
N SER A 273 -2.45 4.29 0.96
CA SER A 273 -3.53 3.32 1.12
C SER A 273 -4.78 3.77 0.36
N GLU A 274 -5.64 2.81 0.07
CA GLU A 274 -7.02 3.10 -0.32
C GLU A 274 -7.84 3.41 0.94
N VAL A 275 -7.70 2.57 1.98
CA VAL A 275 -8.34 2.72 3.29
C VAL A 275 -7.29 2.57 4.38
N THR A 276 -7.30 3.48 5.35
CA THR A 276 -6.46 3.44 6.54
C THR A 276 -7.31 3.16 7.76
N LEU A 277 -6.93 2.14 8.52
CA LEU A 277 -7.35 1.93 9.90
C LEU A 277 -6.27 2.52 10.84
N ASN A 278 -6.70 3.30 11.81
CA ASN A 278 -5.85 3.83 12.88
C ASN A 278 -6.51 3.55 14.23
N VAL A 279 -5.86 2.79 15.11
CA VAL A 279 -6.41 2.39 16.41
C VAL A 279 -5.51 2.88 17.54
N CYS A 280 -6.10 3.52 18.56
CA CYS A 280 -5.34 3.90 19.75
C CYS A 280 -5.04 2.67 20.60
N LEU A 281 -3.77 2.42 20.92
CA LEU A 281 -3.37 1.39 21.88
C LEU A 281 -3.05 2.00 23.25
N GLY A 282 -2.35 3.14 23.27
CA GLY A 282 -1.86 3.78 24.50
C GLY A 282 -2.97 4.34 25.38
N ASN A 283 -2.80 4.26 26.70
CA ASN A 283 -3.82 4.59 27.71
C ASN A 283 -3.59 5.88 28.51
N GLN A 284 -2.39 6.47 28.45
CA GLN A 284 -2.02 7.65 29.26
C GLN A 284 -1.20 8.65 28.46
N PHE A 285 -1.88 9.60 27.81
CA PHE A 285 -1.25 10.73 27.12
C PHE A 285 -2.18 11.95 27.07
N VAL A 286 -1.60 13.12 26.80
CA VAL A 286 -2.31 14.40 26.60
C VAL A 286 -1.86 15.04 25.29
N GLY A 287 -2.81 15.56 24.52
CA GLY A 287 -2.58 16.04 23.15
C GLY A 287 -2.58 14.89 22.15
N GLY A 288 -1.88 15.06 21.04
CA GLY A 288 -1.81 14.03 20.00
C GLY A 288 -3.08 13.89 19.17
N GLU A 289 -3.96 14.90 19.17
CA GLU A 289 -5.18 14.90 18.38
C GLU A 289 -4.86 14.64 16.90
N LEU A 290 -5.64 13.77 16.27
CA LEU A 290 -5.62 13.66 14.81
C LEU A 290 -6.29 14.89 14.23
N PHE A 291 -5.76 15.40 13.12
CA PHE A 291 -6.37 16.50 12.41
C PHE A 291 -6.54 16.14 10.94
N PHE A 292 -7.71 16.41 10.38
CA PHE A 292 -8.11 16.07 9.02
C PHE A 292 -8.50 17.34 8.24
N ARG A 293 -8.11 17.39 6.97
CA ARG A 293 -8.22 18.60 6.12
C ARG A 293 -8.79 18.25 4.74
N GLY A 294 -9.77 17.35 4.72
CA GLY A 294 -10.49 16.93 3.51
C GLY A 294 -9.67 16.01 2.59
N THR A 295 -10.39 15.37 1.68
CA THR A 295 -9.87 14.40 0.71
C THR A 295 -9.44 15.06 -0.60
N ARG A 296 -8.32 14.60 -1.19
CA ARG A 296 -7.79 15.13 -2.46
C ARG A 296 -7.26 14.05 -3.40
N CYS A 297 -7.61 14.16 -4.68
CA CYS A 297 -6.96 13.39 -5.73
C CYS A 297 -5.49 13.83 -5.92
N GLU A 298 -4.74 13.13 -6.76
CA GLU A 298 -3.32 13.43 -6.99
C GLU A 298 -3.10 14.85 -7.51
N LYS A 299 -3.98 15.31 -8.41
CA LYS A 299 -3.92 16.68 -8.98
C LYS A 299 -4.12 17.77 -7.92
N HIS A 300 -4.93 17.50 -6.90
CA HIS A 300 -5.35 18.50 -5.93
C HIS A 300 -4.77 18.32 -4.53
N VAL A 301 -3.77 17.43 -4.35
CA VAL A 301 -3.22 17.12 -3.02
C VAL A 301 -2.71 18.37 -2.29
N ASN A 302 -2.17 19.32 -3.05
CA ASN A 302 -1.57 20.56 -2.54
C ASN A 302 -2.53 21.76 -2.53
N THR A 303 -3.83 21.61 -2.85
CA THR A 303 -4.76 22.75 -2.81
C THR A 303 -5.07 23.16 -1.38
N GLY A 304 -5.61 24.37 -1.18
CA GLY A 304 -5.96 24.86 0.15
C GLY A 304 -6.97 23.97 0.88
N THR A 305 -7.01 24.11 2.21
CA THR A 305 -8.08 23.54 3.03
C THR A 305 -9.23 24.54 3.15
N LYS A 306 -10.46 24.06 3.00
CA LYS A 306 -11.69 24.85 3.20
C LYS A 306 -12.18 24.70 4.63
N SER A 307 -12.88 25.70 5.16
CA SER A 307 -13.33 25.72 6.56
C SER A 307 -14.17 24.50 6.96
N HIS A 308 -15.05 24.02 6.06
CA HIS A 308 -15.89 22.85 6.29
C HIS A 308 -15.14 21.51 6.24
N GLU A 309 -13.85 21.51 5.87
CA GLU A 309 -13.01 20.32 5.80
C GLU A 309 -12.14 20.13 7.05
N ILE A 310 -12.17 21.09 7.99
CA ILE A 310 -11.37 21.08 9.20
C ILE A 310 -12.07 20.21 10.25
N PHE A 311 -11.43 19.10 10.61
CA PHE A 311 -11.90 18.22 11.67
C PHE A 311 -10.71 17.79 12.53
N ASP A 312 -10.80 17.97 13.84
CA ASP A 312 -9.78 17.54 14.81
C ASP A 312 -10.43 16.51 15.76
N PHE A 313 -9.70 15.46 16.11
CA PHE A 313 -10.25 14.28 16.78
C PHE A 313 -9.31 13.76 17.87
N SER A 314 -9.83 13.61 19.08
CA SER A 314 -9.13 13.07 20.24
C SER A 314 -9.33 11.56 20.33
N HIS A 315 -8.26 10.80 20.09
CA HIS A 315 -8.26 9.34 20.19
C HIS A 315 -8.46 8.86 21.64
N ARG A 316 -9.11 7.70 21.78
CA ARG A 316 -9.22 6.97 23.05
C ARG A 316 -8.76 5.52 22.89
N PRO A 317 -8.21 4.88 23.94
CA PRO A 317 -7.70 3.51 23.87
C PRO A 317 -8.76 2.52 23.36
N GLY A 318 -8.39 1.62 22.45
CA GLY A 318 -9.27 0.65 21.83
C GLY A 318 -10.21 1.20 20.74
N GLN A 319 -10.25 2.52 20.56
CA GLN A 319 -11.05 3.18 19.53
C GLN A 319 -10.30 3.25 18.20
N ALA A 320 -11.02 2.92 17.14
CA ALA A 320 -10.56 2.96 15.76
C ALA A 320 -11.11 4.18 15.02
N VAL A 321 -10.29 4.71 14.11
CA VAL A 321 -10.65 5.65 13.06
C VAL A 321 -10.37 4.98 11.72
N LEU A 322 -11.36 4.95 10.85
CA LEU A 322 -11.28 4.39 9.51
C LEU A 322 -11.55 5.51 8.50
N HIS A 323 -10.61 5.75 7.58
CA HIS A 323 -10.72 6.82 6.59
C HIS A 323 -10.05 6.44 5.27
N ARG A 324 -10.32 7.21 4.21
CA ARG A 324 -9.60 7.10 2.93
C ARG A 324 -8.13 7.44 3.14
N GLY A 325 -7.20 6.70 2.52
CA GLY A 325 -5.77 7.05 2.60
C GLY A 325 -5.46 8.44 2.02
N ARG A 326 -6.25 8.86 1.03
CA ARG A 326 -6.20 10.19 0.41
C ARG A 326 -6.85 11.31 1.24
N HIS A 327 -7.35 11.01 2.44
CA HIS A 327 -7.78 12.03 3.39
C HIS A 327 -6.53 12.70 3.95
N ARG A 328 -6.36 14.00 3.70
CA ARG A 328 -5.19 14.70 4.17
C ARG A 328 -5.29 14.91 5.67
N HIS A 329 -4.27 14.52 6.42
CA HIS A 329 -4.32 14.53 7.87
C HIS A 329 -2.93 14.59 8.51
N GLY A 330 -2.89 14.58 9.84
CA GLY A 330 -1.68 14.50 10.64
C GLY A 330 -2.02 14.32 12.12
N ALA A 331 -0.99 14.37 12.97
CA ALA A 331 -1.16 14.31 14.42
C ALA A 331 -0.57 15.57 15.06
N ARG A 332 -1.29 16.15 16.03
CA ARG A 332 -0.78 17.23 16.87
C ARG A 332 0.30 16.71 17.82
N ALA A 333 1.00 17.64 18.46
CA ALA A 333 2.03 17.31 19.43
C ALA A 333 1.45 16.54 20.62
N THR A 334 2.09 15.44 20.99
CA THR A 334 1.86 14.79 22.28
C THR A 334 2.61 15.58 23.35
N THR A 335 1.87 16.19 24.27
CA THR A 335 2.43 17.13 25.27
C THR A 335 2.79 16.46 26.59
N SER A 336 2.22 15.28 26.87
CA SER A 336 2.54 14.47 28.04
C SER A 336 2.18 13.01 27.77
N GLY A 337 2.91 12.08 28.41
CA GLY A 337 2.68 10.65 28.33
C GLY A 337 3.20 10.00 27.04
N HIS A 338 2.73 8.78 26.80
CA HIS A 338 3.16 7.95 25.66
C HIS A 338 1.94 7.55 24.84
N ARG A 339 1.84 8.10 23.62
CA ARG A 339 0.76 7.79 22.69
C ARG A 339 1.24 6.76 21.70
N VAL A 340 0.55 5.64 21.65
CA VAL A 340 0.86 4.54 20.74
C VAL A 340 -0.37 4.23 19.91
N ASN A 341 -0.21 4.22 18.59
CA ASN A 341 -1.27 3.92 17.65
C ASN A 341 -0.85 2.77 16.73
N MET A 342 -1.76 1.82 16.50
CA MET A 342 -1.64 0.79 15.49
C MET A 342 -2.30 1.26 14.20
N LEU A 343 -1.58 1.19 13.09
CA LEU A 343 -2.09 1.53 11.77
C LEU A 343 -2.09 0.30 10.87
N LEU A 344 -3.12 0.21 10.03
CA LEU A 344 -3.19 -0.75 8.94
C LEU A 344 -3.54 0.00 7.66
N TRP A 345 -2.56 0.13 6.77
CA TRP A 345 -2.75 0.68 5.44
C TRP A 345 -3.21 -0.43 4.51
N CYS A 346 -4.50 -0.43 4.17
CA CYS A 346 -5.09 -1.40 3.27
C CYS A 346 -5.06 -0.89 1.83
N ARG A 347 -4.59 -1.74 0.92
CA ARG A 347 -4.44 -1.42 -0.50
C ARG A 347 -5.25 -2.37 -1.37
N SER A 348 -5.61 -1.89 -2.56
CA SER A 348 -6.27 -2.67 -3.60
C SER A 348 -5.50 -2.58 -4.91
N SER A 349 -4.90 -3.70 -5.33
CA SER A 349 -4.21 -3.77 -6.63
C SER A 349 -5.17 -3.50 -7.80
N VAL A 350 -6.40 -4.04 -7.72
CA VAL A 350 -7.45 -3.84 -8.72
C VAL A 350 -7.80 -2.36 -8.87
N PHE A 351 -8.02 -1.66 -7.76
CA PHE A 351 -8.34 -0.23 -7.80
C PHE A 351 -7.20 0.59 -8.39
N ARG A 352 -5.95 0.29 -8.00
CA ARG A 352 -4.75 0.97 -8.49
C ARG A 352 -4.58 0.78 -10.00
N GLU A 353 -4.83 -0.42 -10.51
CA GLU A 353 -4.83 -0.69 -11.95
C GLU A 353 -5.98 0.03 -12.68
N LEU A 354 -7.21 0.01 -12.14
CA LEU A 354 -8.32 0.74 -12.75
C LEU A 354 -8.05 2.25 -12.85
N LYS A 355 -7.38 2.81 -11.83
CA LYS A 355 -7.01 4.22 -11.78
C LYS A 355 -6.05 4.63 -12.91
N THR A 356 -5.19 3.74 -13.41
CA THR A 356 -4.27 4.08 -14.51
C THR A 356 -4.97 4.23 -15.86
N HIS A 357 -6.13 3.58 -16.03
CA HIS A 357 -6.87 3.57 -17.31
C HIS A 357 -8.07 4.52 -17.35
N MET A 358 -8.56 4.98 -16.20
CA MET A 358 -9.76 5.81 -16.11
C MET A 358 -9.46 7.27 -15.71
N ARG A 359 -10.06 8.23 -16.43
CA ARG A 359 -9.82 9.67 -16.23
C ARG A 359 -10.60 10.30 -15.06
N ASP A 360 -11.71 9.69 -14.62
CA ASP A 360 -12.71 10.31 -13.74
C ASP A 360 -12.80 9.69 -12.32
N PHE A 361 -11.69 9.25 -11.73
CA PHE A 361 -11.68 8.64 -10.39
C PHE A 361 -11.85 9.61 -9.21
N SER A 362 -12.15 10.89 -9.43
CA SER A 362 -12.03 11.92 -8.38
C SER A 362 -13.36 12.42 -7.81
N SER A 363 -14.43 11.61 -7.81
CA SER A 363 -15.74 12.00 -7.24
C SER A 363 -15.66 12.32 -5.74
N TRP A 364 -14.72 11.70 -5.04
CA TRP A 364 -14.44 11.91 -3.62
C TRP A 364 -13.50 13.08 -3.32
N CYS A 365 -12.92 13.72 -4.34
CA CYS A 365 -12.03 14.86 -4.14
C CYS A 365 -12.85 16.14 -3.91
N GLY A 366 -12.69 16.77 -2.75
CA GLY A 366 -13.40 18.01 -2.40
C GLY A 366 -13.16 19.15 -3.40
N GLU A 367 -11.95 19.25 -3.96
CA GLU A 367 -11.64 20.25 -4.99
C GLU A 367 -12.34 19.97 -6.32
N CYS A 368 -12.24 18.75 -6.86
CA CYS A 368 -12.96 18.36 -8.08
C CYS A 368 -14.47 18.57 -7.96
N TYR A 369 -15.03 18.33 -6.77
CA TYR A 369 -16.43 18.63 -6.51
C TYR A 369 -16.73 20.13 -6.66
N CYS A 370 -15.89 20.99 -6.09
CA CYS A 370 -16.07 22.44 -6.15
C CYS A 370 -15.93 22.98 -7.58
N GLU A 371 -14.88 22.56 -8.31
CA GLU A 371 -14.69 22.93 -9.72
C GLU A 371 -15.93 22.57 -10.55
N LYS A 372 -16.45 21.35 -10.39
CA LYS A 372 -17.68 20.91 -11.07
C LYS A 372 -18.92 21.74 -10.69
N GLN A 373 -19.02 22.22 -9.45
CA GLN A 373 -20.14 23.08 -9.03
C GLN A 373 -20.00 24.50 -9.60
N GLU A 374 -18.79 25.03 -9.68
CA GLU A 374 -18.51 26.33 -10.30
C GLU A 374 -18.80 26.31 -11.80
N GLU A 375 -18.35 25.28 -12.52
CA GLU A 375 -18.65 25.08 -13.94
C GLU A 375 -20.16 25.03 -14.21
N LYS A 376 -20.91 24.31 -13.36
CA LYS A 376 -22.38 24.25 -13.43
C LYS A 376 -23.00 25.62 -13.20
N LYS A 377 -22.53 26.38 -12.20
CA LYS A 377 -23.03 27.73 -11.90
C LYS A 377 -22.78 28.68 -13.08
N HIS A 378 -21.56 28.68 -13.62
CA HIS A 378 -21.22 29.47 -14.81
C HIS A 378 -22.09 29.11 -16.02
N SER A 379 -22.34 27.82 -16.24
CA SER A 379 -23.20 27.33 -17.32
C SER A 379 -24.66 27.79 -17.15
N LEU A 380 -25.19 27.71 -15.94
CA LEU A 380 -26.54 28.17 -15.61
C LEU A 380 -26.68 29.69 -15.77
N ASP A 381 -25.66 30.45 -15.33
CA ASP A 381 -25.65 31.91 -15.50
C ASP A 381 -25.55 32.32 -16.97
N ALA A 382 -24.76 31.60 -17.77
CA ALA A 382 -24.69 31.80 -19.21
C ALA A 382 -26.04 31.49 -19.90
N LEU A 383 -26.70 30.40 -19.51
CA LEU A 383 -28.02 30.03 -20.02
C LEU A 383 -29.08 31.08 -19.64
N ARG A 384 -29.12 31.52 -18.38
CA ARG A 384 -30.00 32.61 -17.92
C ARG A 384 -29.79 33.87 -18.77
N LYS A 385 -28.54 34.30 -18.97
CA LYS A 385 -28.23 35.48 -19.79
C LYS A 385 -28.72 35.32 -21.24
N ARG A 386 -28.62 34.13 -21.84
CA ARG A 386 -29.15 33.85 -23.18
C ARG A 386 -30.67 33.93 -23.22
N LEU A 387 -31.36 33.33 -22.25
CA LEU A 387 -32.82 33.36 -22.17
C LEU A 387 -33.36 34.79 -21.96
N PHE A 388 -32.74 35.58 -21.08
CA PHE A 388 -33.12 36.99 -20.88
C PHE A 388 -32.86 37.88 -22.10
N LYS A 389 -31.78 37.63 -22.87
CA LYS A 389 -31.54 38.33 -24.14
C LYS A 389 -32.60 37.96 -25.20
N SER A 390 -32.97 36.69 -25.29
CA SER A 390 -34.02 36.22 -26.21
C SER A 390 -35.38 36.83 -25.88
N ALA A 391 -35.76 36.88 -24.59
CA ALA A 391 -37.02 37.47 -24.15
C ALA A 391 -37.12 38.98 -24.43
N ARG A 392 -36.01 39.73 -24.35
CA ARG A 392 -35.97 41.16 -24.70
C ARG A 392 -36.00 41.43 -26.20
N GLY A 393 -35.53 40.49 -27.04
CA GLY A 393 -35.60 40.59 -28.49
C GLY A 393 -36.95 40.25 -29.11
N ILE A 394 -37.89 39.71 -28.33
CA ILE A 394 -39.27 39.38 -28.76
C ILE A 394 -40.25 40.53 -28.40
N GLN A 395 -39.84 41.47 -27.56
CA GLN A 395 -40.63 42.65 -27.14
C GLN A 395 -40.24 43.95 -27.88
N ALA A 396 -39.29 43.89 -28.82
CA ALA A 396 -38.94 44.96 -29.75
C ALA A 396 -39.37 44.56 -31.15
#